data_AF-A0A0U4VS95-F1
#
_entry.id   AF-A0A0U4VS95-F1
#
_cell.length_a   1.000
_cell.length_b   1.000
_cell.length_c   1.000
_cell.angle_alpha   90.00
_cell.angle_beta   90.00
_cell.angle_gamma   90.00
#
_symmetry.space_group_name_H-M   'P 1'
#
loop_
_entity.id
_entity.type
_entity.pdbx_description
1 polymer ?
#
loop_
_entity_poly.entity_id
_entity_poly.type
_entity_poly.pdbx_seq_one_letter_code
_entity_poly.pdbx_strand_id
1 'polypeptide(L)' 'MMSKIRSRIIQFLQLSQCRFDVDGQKIHTCNACLTFLEQALLIERPGKPSRFMPYDKLNLDRLLFLINPAIRVH' A
#
# COMPACT_ATOMS: atom_id res chain seq x y z
N MET A 1 8.91 14.98 2.62
CA MET A 1 9.31 13.61 2.20
C MET A 1 8.12 12.67 2.07
N MET A 2 7.26 12.53 3.10
CA MET A 2 6.04 11.70 3.05
C MET A 2 5.07 12.03 1.90
N SER A 3 4.85 13.31 1.58
CA SER A 3 3.93 13.70 0.49
C SER A 3 4.31 13.13 -0.89
N LYS A 4 5.63 13.00 -1.17
CA LYS A 4 6.12 12.41 -2.43
C LYS A 4 5.88 10.89 -2.47
N ILE A 5 6.12 10.20 -1.35
CA ILE A 5 5.93 8.74 -1.26
C ILE A 5 4.45 8.37 -1.35
N ARG A 6 3.58 9.12 -0.66
CA ARG A 6 2.13 8.95 -0.74
C ARG A 6 1.63 9.11 -2.18
N SER A 7 2.03 10.19 -2.85
CA SER A 7 1.63 10.44 -4.24
C SER A 7 2.11 9.32 -5.17
N ARG A 8 3.34 8.82 -4.97
CA ARG A 8 3.91 7.70 -5.74
C ARG A 8 3.13 6.41 -5.52
N ILE A 9 2.75 6.08 -4.28
CA ILE A 9 1.95 4.89 -3.99
C ILE A 9 0.55 5.02 -4.62
N ILE A 10 -0.11 6.17 -4.45
CA ILE A 10 -1.45 6.40 -5.04
C ILE A 10 -1.40 6.27 -6.56
N GLN A 11 -0.44 6.91 -7.23
CA GLN A 11 -0.27 6.79 -8.69
C GLN A 11 -0.06 5.34 -9.11
N PHE A 12 0.79 4.60 -8.39
CA PHE A 12 1.02 3.19 -8.69
C PHE A 12 -0.24 2.33 -8.51
N LEU A 13 -1.04 2.57 -7.47
CA LEU A 13 -2.32 1.88 -7.26
C LEU A 13 -3.33 2.20 -8.37
N GLN A 14 -3.37 3.45 -8.85
CA GLN A 14 -4.21 3.86 -9.97
C GLN A 14 -3.79 3.16 -11.27
N LEU A 15 -2.49 3.11 -11.56
CA LEU A 15 -1.94 2.42 -12.73
C LEU A 15 -2.21 0.91 -12.68
N SER A 16 -2.17 0.32 -11.49
CA SER A 16 -2.43 -1.11 -11.28
C SER A 16 -3.92 -1.47 -11.26
N GLN A 17 -4.81 -0.51 -11.55
CA GLN A 17 -6.27 -0.68 -11.51
C GLN A 17 -6.79 -1.25 -10.18
N CYS A 18 -6.06 -1.00 -9.08
CA CYS A 18 -6.50 -1.39 -7.76
C CYS A 18 -7.67 -0.51 -7.34
N ARG A 19 -8.74 -1.14 -6.83
CA ARG A 19 -9.78 -0.40 -6.11
C ARG A 19 -9.26 -0.04 -4.74
N PHE A 20 -9.18 1.27 -4.48
CA PHE A 20 -8.78 1.80 -3.19
C PHE A 20 -9.57 3.05 -2.86
N ASP A 21 -9.70 3.32 -1.57
CA ASP A 21 -10.27 4.52 -0.99
C ASP A 21 -9.20 5.19 -0.10
N VAL A 22 -9.25 6.52 0.02
CA VAL A 22 -8.24 7.28 0.76
C VAL A 22 -8.93 8.03 1.90
N ASP A 23 -8.60 7.65 3.13
CA ASP A 23 -9.10 8.29 4.35
C ASP A 23 -7.94 8.91 5.14
N GLY A 24 -7.69 10.20 4.92
CA GLY A 24 -6.63 10.93 5.61
C GLY A 24 -5.23 10.33 5.37
N GLN A 25 -4.67 9.67 6.38
CA GLN A 25 -3.37 8.98 6.33
C GLN A 25 -3.48 7.48 6.03
N LYS A 26 -4.67 7.00 5.68
CA LYS A 26 -4.94 5.60 5.37
C LYS A 26 -5.37 5.43 3.92
N ILE A 27 -4.98 4.33 3.32
CA ILE A 27 -5.53 3.84 2.05
C ILE A 27 -6.18 2.50 2.35
N HIS A 28 -7.48 2.44 2.12
CA HIS A 28 -8.27 1.24 2.25
C HIS A 28 -8.35 0.57 0.89
N THR A 29 -7.90 -0.68 0.80
CA THR A 29 -8.08 -1.53 -0.36
C THR A 29 -9.01 -2.68 0.01
N CYS A 30 -9.49 -3.44 -0.97
CA CYS A 30 -10.40 -4.56 -0.69
C CYS A 30 -9.81 -5.60 0.29
N ASN A 31 -8.49 -5.79 0.30
CA ASN A 31 -7.83 -6.83 1.09
C ASN A 31 -6.77 -6.30 2.07
N ALA A 32 -6.59 -4.99 2.17
CA ALA A 32 -5.58 -4.41 3.06
C ALA A 32 -5.88 -2.95 3.40
N CYS A 33 -5.44 -2.53 4.59
CA CYS A 33 -5.36 -1.14 4.98
C CYS A 33 -3.89 -0.72 5.02
N LEU A 34 -3.57 0.39 4.36
CA LEU A 34 -2.23 0.97 4.32
C LEU A 34 -2.24 2.25 5.15
N THR A 35 -1.54 2.29 6.27
CA THR A 35 -1.38 3.51 7.07
C THR A 35 0.00 4.11 6.83
N PHE A 36 0.04 5.37 6.40
CA PHE A 36 1.29 6.12 6.25
C PHE A 36 1.78 6.57 7.63
N LEU A 37 2.92 6.06 8.08
CA LEU A 37 3.63 6.53 9.27
C LEU A 37 4.83 7.40 8.84
N GLU A 38 5.48 8.08 9.78
CA GLU A 38 6.59 9.00 9.45
C GLU A 38 7.73 8.35 8.67
N GLN A 39 8.08 7.10 9.01
CA GLN A 39 9.26 6.42 8.45
C GLN A 39 8.93 5.10 7.73
N ALA A 40 7.67 4.66 7.78
CA ALA A 40 7.26 3.38 7.22
C ALA A 40 5.80 3.39 6.77
N LEU A 41 5.47 2.48 5.86
CA LEU A 41 4.10 2.10 5.54
C LEU A 41 3.69 0.92 6.42
N LEU A 42 2.64 1.09 7.20
CA LEU A 42 1.99 -0.01 7.91
C LEU A 42 0.96 -0.66 6.98
N ILE A 43 1.05 -1.97 6.83
CA ILE A 43 0.19 -2.78 5.97
C ILE A 43 -0.58 -3.77 6.85
N GLU A 44 -1.88 -3.58 6.97
CA GLU A 44 -2.76 -4.43 7.76
C GLU A 44 -3.65 -5.22 6.82
N ARG A 45 -3.79 -6.52 7.06
CA ARG A 45 -4.61 -7.42 6.23
C ARG A 45 -5.51 -8.25 7.14
N PRO A 46 -6.76 -8.52 6.75
CA PRO A 46 -7.65 -9.33 7.56
C PRO A 46 -7.05 -10.72 7.78
N GLY A 47 -6.98 -11.15 9.04
CA GLY A 47 -6.46 -12.47 9.43
C GLY A 47 -4.93 -12.66 9.31
N LYS A 48 -4.16 -11.60 9.03
CA LYS A 48 -2.69 -11.65 8.99
C LYS A 48 -2.07 -10.60 9.91
N PRO A 49 -0.87 -10.85 10.45
CA PRO A 49 -0.18 -9.85 11.27
C PRO A 49 0.12 -8.60 10.44
N SER A 50 0.00 -7.45 11.10
CA SER A 50 0.36 -6.15 10.54
C SER A 50 1.84 -6.13 10.16
N ARG A 51 2.15 -5.55 9.01
CA ARG A 51 3.49 -5.53 8.45
C ARG A 51 3.98 -4.11 8.27
N PHE A 52 5.15 -3.83 8.81
CA PHE A 52 5.83 -2.55 8.63
C PHE A 52 6.78 -2.65 7.43
N MET A 53 6.69 -1.68 6.53
CA MET A 53 7.57 -1.55 5.37
C MET A 53 8.24 -0.16 5.40
N PRO A 54 9.52 -0.08 5.79
CA PRO A 54 10.27 1.18 5.77
C PRO A 54 10.28 1.79 4.37
N TYR A 55 10.19 3.11 4.27
CA TYR A 55 10.13 3.77 2.96
C TYR A 55 11.40 3.57 2.11
N ASP A 56 12.56 3.45 2.75
CA ASP A 56 13.83 3.11 2.08
C ASP A 56 13.85 1.71 1.45
N LYS A 57 12.98 0.81 1.93
CA LYS A 57 12.82 -0.56 1.40
C LYS A 57 11.46 -0.77 0.73
N LEU A 58 10.77 0.32 0.39
CA LEU A 58 9.45 0.25 -0.22
C LEU A 58 9.56 -0.31 -1.64
N ASN A 59 9.06 -1.52 -1.83
CA ASN A 59 8.93 -2.15 -3.13
C ASN A 59 7.43 -2.17 -3.51
N LEU A 60 7.07 -1.47 -4.58
CA LEU A 60 5.68 -1.26 -5.01
C LEU A 60 5.06 -2.55 -5.58
N ASP A 61 5.81 -3.36 -6.33
CA ASP A 61 5.34 -4.68 -6.78
C ASP A 61 5.01 -5.60 -5.61
N ARG A 62 5.88 -5.61 -4.59
CA ARG A 62 5.63 -6.37 -3.37
C ARG A 62 4.42 -5.82 -2.62
N LEU A 63 4.24 -4.51 -2.59
CA LEU A 63 3.05 -3.88 -2.01
C LEU A 63 1.79 -4.34 -2.76
N LEU A 64 1.81 -4.32 -4.09
CA LEU A 64 0.69 -4.74 -4.95
C LEU A 64 0.30 -6.19 -4.66
N PHE A 65 1.28 -7.07 -4.62
CA PHE A 65 1.07 -8.49 -4.30
C PHE A 65 0.42 -8.69 -2.92
N LEU A 66 0.75 -7.84 -1.94
CA LEU A 66 0.21 -7.94 -0.59
C LEU A 66 -1.24 -7.47 -0.48
N ILE A 67 -1.63 -6.44 -1.23
CA ILE A 67 -2.95 -5.79 -1.15
C ILE A 67 -3.93 -6.28 -2.22
N ASN A 68 -3.43 -6.82 -3.32
CA ASN A 68 -4.25 -7.34 -4.41
C ASN A 68 -3.65 -8.65 -4.97
N PRO A 69 -3.74 -9.76 -4.21
CA PRO A 69 -3.19 -11.05 -4.63
C PRO A 69 -3.88 -11.63 -5.88
N ALA A 70 -4.99 -11.04 -6.35
CA ALA A 70 -5.66 -11.43 -7.58
C ALA A 70 -4.95 -10.91 -8.85
N ILE A 71 -4.06 -9.90 -8.73
CA ILE A 71 -3.21 -9.47 -9.83
C ILE A 71 -2.06 -10.47 -9.95
N ARG A 72 -2.18 -11.41 -10.89
CA ARG A 72 -1.02 -12.19 -11.35
C ARG A 72 -0.07 -11.24 -12.06
N VAL A 73 1.04 -10.92 -11.41
CA VAL A 73 2.18 -10.30 -12.08
C VAL A 73 2.72 -11.38 -13.03
N HIS A 74 2.45 -11.22 -14.32
CA HIS A 74 2.92 -12.10 -15.39
C HIS A 74 4.37 -11.79 -15.74
#